data_AF-A0A2E7EP82-F1
#
_entry.id   AF-A0A2E7EP82-F1
#
_cell.length_a   1.000
_cell.length_b   1.000
_cell.length_c   1.000
_cell.angle_alpha   90.00
_cell.angle_beta   90.00
_cell.angle_gamma   90.00
#
_symmetry.space_group_name_H-M   'P 1'
#
loop_
_entity.id
_entity.type
_entity.pdbx_description
1 polymer ?
#
loop_
_entity_poly.entity_id
_entity_poly.type
_entity_poly.pdbx_seq_one_letter_code
_entity_poly.pdbx_strand_id
1 'polypeptide(L)'
;MSNAYKFQANASGFEVYYRGKSIGQIISTKESSGRHCFSLGFDRRKPPRIYRGKVHAAEALHEIYKLAKEFRNRRWSVEQLIVLSWDQRPRASRDFQCSK
;
A
#
# COMPACT_ATOMS: atom_id res chain seq x y z
N MET A 1 -8.36 9.49 16.97
CA MET A 1 -7.30 8.82 16.19
C MET A 1 -7.46 7.32 16.35
N SER A 2 -8.06 6.65 15.38
CA SER A 2 -8.39 5.21 15.48
C SER A 2 -7.13 4.37 15.28
N ASN A 3 -6.68 3.69 16.33
CA ASN A 3 -5.63 2.66 16.30
C ASN A 3 -6.12 1.43 15.50
N ALA A 4 -6.35 1.59 14.20
CA ALA A 4 -6.79 0.49 13.32
C ALA A 4 -5.69 -0.56 13.11
N TYR A 5 -4.42 -0.14 13.24
CA TYR A 5 -3.24 -0.96 12.97
C TYR A 5 -2.41 -1.15 14.23
N LYS A 6 -1.92 -2.37 14.44
CA LYS A 6 -0.86 -2.68 15.42
C LYS A 6 0.45 -2.86 14.67
N PHE A 7 1.53 -2.33 15.24
CA PHE A 7 2.87 -2.39 14.66
C PHE A 7 3.78 -3.17 15.61
N GLN A 8 4.36 -4.26 15.12
CA GLN A 8 5.38 -5.02 15.86
C GLN A 8 6.72 -4.79 15.19
N ALA A 9 7.69 -4.24 15.93
CA ALA A 9 9.02 -3.98 15.38
C ALA A 9 9.74 -5.27 15.01
N ASN A 10 10.53 -5.22 13.93
CA ASN A 10 11.46 -6.27 13.52
C ASN A 10 12.83 -5.65 13.14
N ALA A 11 13.78 -6.47 12.70
CA ALA A 11 15.15 -6.01 12.40
C ALA A 11 15.23 -4.91 11.32
N SER A 12 14.25 -4.82 10.41
CA SER A 12 14.29 -3.94 9.24
C SER A 12 13.18 -2.87 9.23
N GLY A 13 12.23 -2.92 10.16
CA GLY A 13 11.03 -2.10 10.15
C GLY A 13 9.95 -2.65 11.09
N PHE A 14 8.74 -2.86 10.56
CA PHE A 14 7.58 -3.28 11.34
C PHE A 14 6.74 -4.32 10.59
N GLU A 15 6.33 -5.37 11.29
CA GLU A 15 5.19 -6.22 10.92
C GLU A 15 3.90 -5.47 11.28
N VAL A 16 2.96 -5.42 10.34
CA VAL A 16 1.71 -4.67 10.47
C VAL A 16 0.54 -5.63 10.62
N TYR A 17 -0.29 -5.39 11.63
CA TYR A 17 -1.48 -6.18 11.91
C TYR A 17 -2.74 -5.33 11.81
N TYR A 18 -3.76 -5.86 11.14
CA TYR A 18 -5.11 -5.29 11.08
C TYR A 18 -6.12 -6.28 11.67
N ARG A 19 -6.88 -5.85 12.69
CA ARG A 19 -7.85 -6.70 13.42
C ARG A 19 -7.26 -8.05 13.87
N GLY A 20 -6.01 -8.03 14.35
CA GLY A 20 -5.30 -9.22 14.85
C GLY A 20 -4.68 -10.12 13.78
N LYS A 21 -4.83 -9.81 12.48
CA LYS A 21 -4.19 -10.56 11.39
C LYS A 21 -2.99 -9.80 10.84
N SER A 22 -1.87 -10.49 10.61
CA SER A 22 -0.76 -9.91 9.86
C SER A 22 -1.23 -9.60 8.43
N ILE A 23 -0.94 -8.37 7.99
CA ILE A 23 -1.20 -7.91 6.62
C ILE A 23 0.10 -7.68 5.83
N GLY A 24 1.26 -7.90 6.46
CA GLY A 24 2.58 -7.81 5.85
C GLY A 24 3.54 -6.87 6.59
N GLN A 25 4.64 -6.52 5.93
CA GLN A 25 5.73 -5.75 6.52
C GLN A 25 5.91 -4.40 5.85
N ILE A 26 6.30 -3.41 6.65
CA ILE A 26 6.84 -2.14 6.18
C ILE A 26 8.32 -2.05 6.59
N ILE A 27 9.17 -1.61 5.68
CA ILE A 27 10.61 -1.49 5.88
C ILE A 27 10.95 -0.02 6.13
N SER A 28 11.76 0.24 7.15
CA SER A 28 12.26 1.58 7.43
C SER A 28 13.27 2.00 6.37
N THR A 29 13.04 3.15 5.74
CA THR A 29 13.94 3.72 4.74
C THR A 29 14.22 5.19 5.05
N LYS A 30 15.24 5.76 4.42
CA LYS A 30 15.59 7.18 4.53
C LYS A 30 15.49 7.82 3.15
N GLU A 31 14.72 8.90 3.07
CA GLU A 31 14.80 9.80 1.91
C GLU A 31 16.20 10.41 1.83
N SER A 32 16.60 10.89 0.65
CA SER A 32 17.84 11.67 0.46
C SER A 32 17.91 12.91 1.35
N SER A 33 16.76 13.45 1.76
CA SER A 33 16.60 14.55 2.72
C SER A 33 16.91 14.17 4.18
N GLY A 34 17.18 12.90 4.46
CA GLY A 34 17.38 12.36 5.82
C GLY A 34 16.08 12.04 6.57
N ARG A 35 14.91 12.32 5.98
CA ARG A 35 13.62 12.03 6.61
C ARG A 35 13.34 10.53 6.69
N HIS A 36 12.80 10.11 7.82
CA HIS A 36 12.33 8.74 8.04
C HIS A 36 11.09 8.46 7.19
N CYS A 37 11.18 7.45 6.35
CA CYS A 37 10.11 6.99 5.48
C CYS A 37 9.98 5.47 5.57
N PHE A 38 8.96 4.93 4.93
CA PHE A 38 8.68 3.50 4.92
C PHE A 38 8.43 3.04 3.49
N SER A 39 8.91 1.85 3.14
CA SER A 39 8.50 1.14 1.93
C SER A 39 7.72 -0.11 2.29
N LEU A 40 6.99 -0.68 1.33
CA LEU A 40 6.32 -1.96 1.54
C LEU A 40 7.35 -3.09 1.40
N GLY A 41 7.33 -4.07 2.28
CA GLY A 41 8.33 -5.14 2.31
C GLY A 41 8.35 -6.04 1.06
N PHE A 42 7.24 -6.07 0.32
CA PHE A 42 7.17 -6.79 -0.95
C PHE A 42 7.60 -5.94 -2.17
N ASP A 43 7.80 -4.62 -2.00
CA ASP A 43 8.14 -3.73 -3.12
C ASP A 43 9.61 -3.91 -3.52
N ARG A 44 9.84 -4.63 -4.62
CA ARG A 44 11.17 -4.95 -5.16
C ARG A 44 11.70 -3.92 -6.17
N ARG A 45 11.01 -2.79 -6.37
CA ARG A 45 11.46 -1.74 -7.32
C ARG A 45 12.76 -1.08 -6.85
N LYS A 46 13.50 -0.49 -7.80
CA LYS A 46 14.69 0.33 -7.55
C LYS A 46 14.52 1.70 -8.21
N PRO A 47 14.17 2.78 -7.47
CA PRO A 47 13.87 2.82 -6.03
C PRO A 47 12.46 2.28 -5.69
N PRO A 48 12.24 1.77 -4.47
CA PRO A 48 10.91 1.37 -4.00
C PRO A 48 10.02 2.59 -3.79
N ARG A 49 8.70 2.38 -3.80
CA ARG A 49 7.75 3.43 -3.43
C ARG A 49 7.87 3.72 -1.93
N ILE A 50 7.97 5.00 -1.60
CA ILE A 50 8.12 5.48 -0.23
C ILE A 50 6.83 6.13 0.29
N TYR A 51 6.62 6.00 1.59
CA TYR A 51 5.49 6.53 2.33
C TYR A 51 6.01 7.29 3.54
N ARG A 52 5.52 8.51 3.73
CA ARG A 52 5.87 9.34 4.89
C ARG A 52 4.99 8.93 6.06
N GLY A 53 5.59 8.27 7.06
CA GLY A 53 4.87 7.80 8.24
C GLY A 53 4.35 6.36 8.13
N LYS A 54 4.47 5.63 9.24
CA LYS A 54 4.11 4.20 9.34
C LYS A 54 2.62 3.93 9.11
N VAL A 55 1.75 4.89 9.45
CA VAL A 55 0.29 4.75 9.28
C VAL A 55 -0.08 4.76 7.79
N HIS A 56 0.46 5.70 7.01
CA HIS A 56 0.21 5.75 5.56
C HIS A 56 0.78 4.52 4.82
N ALA A 57 1.94 4.02 5.28
CA ALA A 57 2.47 2.76 4.76
C ALA A 57 1.55 1.57 5.10
N ALA A 58 0.99 1.52 6.31
CA ALA A 58 0.02 0.49 6.72
C ALA A 58 -1.31 0.58 5.95
N GLU A 59 -1.81 1.78 5.66
CA GLU A 59 -2.99 1.99 4.82
C GLU A 59 -2.77 1.42 3.42
N ALA A 60 -1.64 1.76 2.79
CA ALA A 60 -1.29 1.20 1.48
C ALA A 60 -1.16 -0.33 1.51
N LEU A 61 -0.52 -0.88 2.54
CA LEU A 61 -0.40 -2.32 2.73
C LEU A 61 -1.77 -2.99 2.91
N HIS A 62 -2.69 -2.35 3.63
CA HIS A 62 -4.04 -2.87 3.85
C HIS A 62 -4.88 -2.89 2.57
N GLU A 63 -4.79 -1.88 1.71
CA GLU A 63 -5.48 -1.89 0.41
C GLU A 63 -4.97 -3.04 -0.47
N ILE A 64 -3.65 -3.26 -0.51
CA ILE A 64 -3.07 -4.40 -1.23
C ILE A 64 -3.53 -5.73 -0.63
N TYR A 65 -3.59 -5.83 0.69
CA TYR A 65 -4.10 -7.03 1.37
C TYR A 65 -5.57 -7.32 1.01
N LYS A 66 -6.43 -6.31 0.95
CA LYS A 66 -7.83 -6.46 0.52
C LYS A 66 -7.90 -6.98 -0.92
N LEU A 67 -7.18 -6.35 -1.85
CA LEU A 67 -7.13 -6.76 -3.25
C LEU A 67 -6.63 -8.20 -3.40
N ALA A 68 -5.57 -8.58 -2.69
CA ALA A 68 -5.03 -9.94 -2.72
C ALA A 68 -5.99 -10.98 -2.11
N LYS A 69 -6.83 -10.58 -1.15
CA LYS A 69 -7.87 -11.44 -0.59
C LYS A 69 -9.04 -11.59 -1.56
N GLU A 70 -9.47 -10.52 -2.20
CA GLU A 70 -10.53 -10.55 -3.22
C GLU A 70 -10.13 -11.39 -4.43
N PHE A 71 -8.89 -11.24 -4.91
CA PHE A 71 -8.31 -12.07 -5.97
C PHE A 71 -8.43 -13.57 -5.66
N ARG A 72 -8.03 -13.97 -4.45
CA ARG A 72 -8.10 -15.37 -4.00
C ARG A 72 -9.54 -15.87 -3.86
N ASN A 73 -10.43 -15.05 -3.32
CA ASN A 73 -11.82 -15.44 -3.07
C ASN A 73 -12.65 -15.52 -4.35
N ARG A 74 -12.47 -14.58 -5.28
CA ARG A 74 -13.25 -14.47 -6.52
C ARG A 74 -12.61 -15.19 -7.71
N ARG A 75 -11.41 -15.78 -7.53
CA ARG A 75 -10.60 -16.43 -8.58
C ARG A 75 -10.46 -15.53 -9.81
N TRP A 76 -10.24 -14.24 -9.59
CA TRP A 76 -10.09 -13.30 -10.70
C TRP A 76 -8.85 -13.65 -11.51
N SER A 77 -8.93 -13.43 -12.82
CA SER A 77 -7.74 -13.45 -13.66
C SER A 77 -6.90 -12.20 -13.37
N VAL A 78 -5.63 -12.22 -13.77
CA VAL A 78 -4.73 -11.07 -13.59
C VAL A 78 -5.28 -9.84 -14.33
N GLU A 79 -5.86 -10.04 -15.51
CA GLU A 79 -6.47 -9.00 -16.34
C GLU A 79 -7.64 -8.32 -15.62
N GLN A 80 -8.51 -9.09 -14.97
CA GLN A 80 -9.64 -8.57 -14.20
C GLN A 80 -9.17 -7.71 -13.01
N LEU A 81 -8.09 -8.13 -12.34
CA LEU A 81 -7.49 -7.38 -11.24
C LEU A 81 -6.88 -6.05 -11.71
N ILE A 82 -6.24 -6.05 -12.89
CA ILE A 82 -5.69 -4.83 -13.51
C ILE A 82 -6.83 -3.84 -13.80
N VAL A 83 -7.91 -4.27 -14.45
CA VAL A 83 -9.06 -3.41 -14.80
C VAL A 83 -9.69 -2.79 -13.55
N LEU A 84 -9.95 -3.60 -12.52
CA LEU A 84 -10.52 -3.09 -11.27
C LEU A 84 -9.60 -2.10 -10.56
N SER A 85 -8.30 -2.37 -10.55
CA SER A 85 -7.32 -1.44 -9.98
C SER A 85 -7.25 -0.11 -10.75
N TRP A 86 -7.58 -0.13 -12.04
CA TRP A 86 -7.63 1.04 -12.90
C TRP A 86 -8.91 1.84 -12.67
N ASP A 87 -10.06 1.17 -12.55
CA ASP A 87 -11.36 1.81 -12.27
C ASP A 87 -11.44 2.42 -10.87
N GLN A 88 -10.77 1.81 -9.88
CA GLN A 88 -10.74 2.31 -8.51
C GLN A 88 -9.72 3.45 -8.30
N ARG A 89 -8.80 3.69 -9.23
CA ARG A 89 -8.01 4.92 -9.19
C ARG A 89 -8.97 6.07 -9.46
N PRO A 90 -8.92 7.18 -8.69
CA PRO A 90 -9.58 8.40 -9.14
C PRO A 90 -9.04 8.69 -10.53
N ARG A 91 -9.90 8.62 -11.56
CA ARG A 91 -9.53 8.98 -12.93
C ARG A 91 -8.85 10.33 -12.82
N ALA A 92 -7.57 10.41 -13.19
CA ALA A 92 -6.76 11.62 -13.07
C ALA A 92 -7.23 12.76 -14.01
N SER A 93 -8.48 12.73 -14.45
CA SER A 93 -9.09 13.65 -15.38
C SER A 93 -10.54 13.90 -14.96
N ARG A 94 -10.71 14.62 -13.85
CA ARG A 94 -11.85 15.55 -13.74
C ARG A 94 -11.48 16.97 -14.20
N ASP A 95 -10.20 17.19 -14.54
CA ASP A 95 -9.67 18.48 -15.02
C ASP A 95 -9.17 18.47 -16.48
N PHE A 96 -9.40 17.41 -17.25
CA PHE A 96 -9.37 17.49 -18.71
C PHE A 96 -10.81 17.59 -19.21
N GLN A 97 -11.44 18.74 -18.92
CA GLN A 97 -12.46 19.24 -19.86
C GLN A 97 -11.73 19.49 -21.17
N CYS A 98 -12.11 18.79 -22.23
CA CYS A 98 -11.84 19.26 -23.57
C CYS A 98 -12.33 20.71 -23.64
N SER A 99 -11.38 21.64 -23.72
CA SER A 99 -11.64 22.95 -24.30
C SER A 99 -12.29 22.69 -25.66
N LYS A 100 -13.55 23.11 -25.79
CA LYS A 100 -14.15 23.35 -27.10
C LYS A 100 -13.44 24.50 -27.77
#